data_AF-A0A3M1E2I8-F1
#
_entry.id   AF-A0A3M1E2I8-F1
#
_cell.length_a   1.000
_cell.length_b   1.000
_cell.length_c   1.000
_cell.angle_alpha   90.00
_cell.angle_beta   90.00
_cell.angle_gamma   90.00
#
_symmetry.space_group_name_H-M   'P 1'
#
loop_
_entity.id
_entity.type
_entity.pdbx_description
1 polymer ?
#
loop_
_entity_poly.entity_id
_entity_poly.type
_entity_poly.pdbx_seq_one_letter_code
_entity_poly.pdbx_strand_id
1 'polypeptide(L)'
;MERAALLAIDQGTTSSRAMVFDRKGNIISVAQQEFRQIFPQDGWVEHDPEDIWNSTLAVCRAALDQADARGWRTVAIGITNQRETTLLWDRQTGRA
;
A
#
# COMPACT_ATOMS: atom_id res chain seq x y z
N MET A 1 -26.12 -9.73 -6.40
CA MET A 1 -25.60 -8.51 -5.73
C MET A 1 -24.14 -8.75 -5.40
N GLU A 2 -23.22 -7.95 -5.94
CA GLU A 2 -21.80 -8.00 -5.58
C GLU A 2 -21.62 -7.66 -4.10
N ARG A 3 -20.69 -8.35 -3.42
CA ARG A 3 -20.44 -8.14 -2.00
C ARG A 3 -19.51 -6.95 -1.83
N ALA A 4 -19.97 -5.91 -1.14
CA ALA A 4 -19.17 -4.71 -0.92
C ALA A 4 -18.03 -4.96 0.08
N ALA A 5 -16.84 -4.44 -0.23
CA ALA A 5 -15.63 -4.53 0.57
C ALA A 5 -14.88 -3.19 0.67
N LEU A 6 -13.94 -3.10 1.61
CA LEU A 6 -13.06 -1.96 1.82
C LEU A 6 -11.60 -2.39 1.58
N LEU A 7 -10.83 -1.61 0.82
CA LEU A 7 -9.39 -1.79 0.70
C LEU A 7 -8.70 -0.94 1.77
N ALA A 8 -7.78 -1.52 2.54
CA ALA A 8 -6.86 -0.80 3.39
C ALA A 8 -5.45 -0.90 2.80
N ILE A 9 -4.80 0.25 2.64
CA ILE A 9 -3.40 0.37 2.27
C ILE A 9 -2.63 0.70 3.54
N ASP A 10 -1.62 -0.10 3.86
CA ASP A 10 -0.72 0.11 4.98
C ASP A 10 0.72 0.18 4.46
N GLN A 11 1.19 1.41 4.25
CA GLN A 11 2.54 1.70 3.79
C GLN A 11 3.46 1.77 5.01
N GLY A 12 4.04 0.63 5.40
CA GLY A 12 4.94 0.54 6.55
C GLY A 12 6.38 0.91 6.22
N THR A 13 7.24 0.89 7.24
CA THR A 13 8.66 1.25 7.09
C THR A 13 9.48 0.22 6.31
N THR A 14 9.14 -1.07 6.45
CA THR A 14 9.88 -2.17 5.81
C THR A 14 9.13 -2.83 4.66
N SER A 15 7.81 -2.68 4.62
CA SER A 15 6.96 -3.27 3.59
C SER A 15 5.68 -2.48 3.35
N SER A 16 5.17 -2.59 2.14
CA SER A 16 3.84 -2.11 1.76
C SER A 16 2.86 -3.27 1.86
N ARG A 17 1.67 -3.02 2.41
CA ARG A 17 0.59 -4.01 2.58
C ARG A 17 -0.72 -3.49 2.03
N ALA A 18 -1.50 -4.38 1.43
CA ALA A 18 -2.87 -4.13 1.05
C ALA A 18 -3.78 -5.25 1.55
N MET A 19 -4.91 -4.88 2.14
CA MET A 19 -5.87 -5.82 2.72
C MET A 19 -7.28 -5.44 2.30
N VAL A 20 -8.08 -6.42 1.88
CA VAL A 20 -9.50 -6.21 1.58
C VAL A 20 -10.34 -6.77 2.71
N PHE A 21 -11.30 -5.98 3.21
CA PHE A 21 -12.16 -6.33 4.34
C PHE A 21 -13.63 -6.37 3.93
N ASP A 22 -14.38 -7.31 4.51
CA ASP A 22 -15.84 -7.26 4.47
C ASP A 22 -16.41 -6.25 5.48
N ARG A 23 -17.74 -6.06 5.46
CA ARG A 23 -18.44 -5.15 6.39
C ARG A 23 -18.38 -5.56 7.87
N LYS A 24 -17.95 -6.79 8.17
CA LYS A 24 -17.78 -7.31 9.53
C LYS A 24 -16.33 -7.21 10.00
N GLY A 25 -15.41 -6.73 9.15
CA GLY A 25 -13.99 -6.64 9.43
C GLY A 25 -13.22 -7.93 9.17
N ASN A 26 -13.80 -8.92 8.49
CA ASN A 26 -13.07 -10.13 8.10
C ASN A 26 -12.15 -9.84 6.91
N ILE A 27 -10.95 -10.43 6.93
CA ILE A 27 -9.99 -10.32 5.84
C ILE A 27 -10.44 -11.21 4.67
N ILE A 28 -10.64 -10.59 3.51
CA ILE A 28 -10.97 -11.25 2.25
C ILE A 28 -9.71 -11.57 1.44
N SER A 29 -8.73 -10.67 1.42
CA SER A 29 -7.45 -10.88 0.76
C SER A 29 -6.36 -10.04 1.41
N VAL A 30 -5.11 -10.45 1.24
CA VAL A 30 -3.93 -9.75 1.73
C VAL A 30 -2.79 -9.92 0.74
N ALA A 31 -2.05 -8.83 0.52
CA ALA A 31 -0.80 -8.85 -0.20
C ALA A 31 0.22 -7.96 0.54
N GLN A 32 1.49 -8.36 0.49
CA GLN A 32 2.59 -7.67 1.15
C GLN A 32 3.84 -7.76 0.28
N GLN A 33 4.61 -6.68 0.25
CA GLN A 33 5.89 -6.62 -0.45
C GLN A 33 6.87 -5.76 0.34
N GLU A 34 8.06 -6.30 0.60
CA GLU A 34 9.18 -5.55 1.17
C GLU A 34 9.82 -4.64 0.12
N PHE A 35 10.44 -3.55 0.59
CA PHE A 35 11.20 -2.64 -0.25
C PHE A 35 12.50 -2.23 0.45
N ARG A 36 13.45 -1.73 -0.34
CA ARG A 36 14.81 -1.49 0.10
C ARG A 36 14.88 -0.39 1.17
N GLN A 37 15.68 -0.65 2.20
CA GLN A 37 16.14 0.37 3.14
C GLN A 37 17.49 0.92 2.66
N ILE A 38 17.64 2.24 2.60
CA ILE A 38 18.86 2.89 2.12
C ILE A 38 19.57 3.53 3.33
N PHE A 39 20.87 3.26 3.48
CA PHE A 39 21.69 3.76 4.58
C PHE A 39 22.91 4.49 4.00
N PRO A 40 22.78 5.76 3.60
CA PRO A 40 23.90 6.50 2.99
C PRO A 40 25.04 6.79 3.97
N GLN A 41 24.70 6.95 5.26
CA GLN A 41 25.62 7.25 6.36
C GLN A 41 25.11 6.60 7.66
N ASP A 42 25.98 6.48 8.66
CA ASP A 42 25.62 5.98 9.98
C ASP A 42 24.51 6.85 10.61
N GLY A 43 23.42 6.20 11.02
CA GLY A 43 22.25 6.86 11.60
C GLY A 43 21.26 7.47 10.59
N TRP A 44 21.56 7.42 9.29
CA TRP A 44 20.66 7.91 8.24
C TRP A 44 19.86 6.74 7.66
N VAL A 45 18.56 6.96 7.49
CA VAL A 45 17.64 5.98 6.88
C VAL A 45 16.82 6.71 5.83
N GLU A 46 16.89 6.21 4.60
CA GLU A 46 16.18 6.75 3.45
C GLU A 46 15.40 5.63 2.74
N HIS A 47 14.37 6.04 2.02
CA HIS A 47 13.62 5.19 1.08
C HIS A 47 13.60 5.87 -0.27
N ASP A 48 13.67 5.08 -1.34
CA ASP A 48 13.35 5.57 -2.67
C ASP A 48 11.82 5.77 -2.77
N PRO A 49 11.33 6.98 -3.10
CA PRO A 49 9.89 7.24 -3.21
C PRO A 49 9.21 6.39 -4.29
N GLU A 50 9.93 6.03 -5.35
CA GLU A 50 9.43 5.13 -6.40
C GLU A 50 9.33 3.69 -5.90
N ASP A 51 10.22 3.23 -5.01
CA ASP A 51 10.10 1.90 -4.39
C ASP A 51 8.86 1.83 -3.48
N ILE A 52 8.59 2.91 -2.72
CA ILE A 52 7.36 3.03 -1.92
C ILE A 52 6.12 2.95 -2.83
N TRP A 53 6.09 3.73 -3.91
CA TRP A 53 4.95 3.77 -4.83
C TRP A 53 4.73 2.44 -5.55
N ASN A 54 5.78 1.87 -6.14
CA ASN A 54 5.70 0.64 -6.91
C ASN A 54 5.31 -0.55 -6.03
N SER A 55 5.87 -0.66 -4.82
CA SER A 55 5.47 -1.72 -3.87
C SER A 55 4.02 -1.56 -3.43
N THR A 56 3.56 -0.33 -3.15
CA THR A 56 2.16 -0.04 -2.79
C THR A 56 1.20 -0.43 -3.91
N LEU A 57 1.50 -0.03 -5.15
CA LEU A 57 0.67 -0.34 -6.31
C LEU A 57 0.60 -1.86 -6.57
N ALA A 58 1.74 -2.55 -6.46
CA ALA A 58 1.82 -4.00 -6.65
C ALA A 58 0.92 -4.75 -5.65
N VAL A 59 1.01 -4.42 -4.36
CA VAL A 59 0.17 -5.10 -3.35
C VAL A 59 -1.31 -4.74 -3.49
N CYS A 60 -1.65 -3.50 -3.86
CA CYS A 60 -3.04 -3.11 -4.12
C CYS A 60 -3.65 -3.94 -5.24
N ARG A 61 -2.94 -4.08 -6.37
CA ARG A 61 -3.38 -4.92 -7.51
C ARG A 61 -3.59 -6.36 -7.07
N ALA A 62 -2.59 -6.95 -6.40
CA ALA A 62 -2.67 -8.34 -5.94
C ALA A 62 -3.83 -8.59 -4.96
N ALA A 63 -4.10 -7.66 -4.03
CA ALA A 63 -5.20 -7.79 -3.08
C ALA A 63 -6.58 -7.62 -3.76
N LEU A 64 -6.69 -6.68 -4.71
CA LEU A 64 -7.92 -6.46 -5.48
C LEU A 64 -8.22 -7.65 -6.40
N ASP A 65 -7.25 -8.15 -7.15
CA ASP A 65 -7.43 -9.30 -8.04
C ASP A 65 -7.93 -10.54 -7.27
N GLN A 66 -7.38 -10.77 -6.07
CA GLN A 66 -7.84 -11.85 -5.18
C GLN A 66 -9.26 -11.64 -4.64
N ALA A 67 -9.65 -10.40 -4.36
CA ALA A 67 -10.99 -10.08 -3.86
C ALA A 67 -12.05 -10.17 -4.97
N ASP A 68 -11.74 -9.67 -6.15
CA ASP A 68 -12.58 -9.74 -7.34
C ASP A 68 -12.82 -11.21 -7.75
N ALA A 69 -11.77 -12.04 -7.74
CA ALA A 69 -11.88 -13.49 -7.97
C ALA A 69 -12.80 -14.21 -6.95
N ARG A 70 -13.02 -13.61 -5.77
CA ARG A 70 -13.91 -14.11 -4.71
C ARG A 70 -15.31 -13.45 -4.76
N GLY A 71 -15.60 -12.63 -5.77
CA GLY A 71 -16.88 -11.94 -5.96
C GLY A 71 -17.12 -10.76 -5.01
N TRP A 72 -16.05 -10.15 -4.51
CA TRP A 72 -16.11 -8.94 -3.70
C TRP A 72 -15.77 -7.72 -4.55
N ARG A 73 -16.50 -6.63 -4.36
CA ARG A 73 -16.22 -5.34 -5.00
C ARG A 73 -15.80 -4.32 -3.95
N THR A 74 -14.59 -3.79 -4.10
CA THR A 74 -14.10 -2.68 -3.26
C THR A 74 -14.88 -1.40 -3.57
N VAL A 75 -15.37 -0.73 -2.53
CA VAL A 75 -16.16 0.52 -2.68
C VAL A 75 -15.51 1.75 -2.04
N ALA A 76 -14.45 1.56 -1.24
CA ALA A 76 -13.67 2.64 -0.65
C ALA A 76 -12.26 2.15 -0.31
N ILE A 77 -11.36 3.13 -0.12
CA ILE A 77 -9.96 2.92 0.25
C ILE A 77 -9.69 3.65 1.57
N GLY A 78 -9.09 2.95 2.52
CA GLY A 78 -8.46 3.53 3.71
C GLY A 78 -6.94 3.52 3.53
N ILE A 79 -6.27 4.60 3.97
CA ILE A 79 -4.83 4.74 3.86
C ILE A 79 -4.27 4.93 5.27
N THR A 80 -3.29 4.11 5.62
CA THR A 80 -2.37 4.32 6.74
C THR A 80 -0.94 4.22 6.25
N ASN A 81 -0.05 4.95 6.89
CA ASN A 81 1.34 5.07 6.47
C ASN A 81 2.26 5.15 7.68
N GLN A 82 3.53 4.84 7.48
CA GLN A 82 4.57 5.29 8.39
C GLN A 82 4.49 6.82 8.46
N ARG A 83 4.34 7.33 9.68
CA ARG A 83 4.30 8.76 9.95
C ARG A 83 5.72 9.34 9.72
N GLU A 84 5.93 10.62 10.00
CA GLU A 84 7.22 11.35 10.01
C GLU A 84 8.09 11.35 8.72
N THR A 85 8.24 10.22 8.03
CA THR A 85 8.92 10.07 6.73
C THR A 85 8.45 11.17 5.78
N THR A 86 9.41 11.91 5.25
CA THR A 86 9.15 13.14 4.50
C THR A 86 9.58 12.94 3.04
N LEU A 87 8.68 13.32 2.13
CA LEU A 87 8.92 13.33 0.70
C LEU A 87 8.79 14.75 0.18
N LEU A 88 9.69 15.15 -0.72
CA LEU A 88 9.56 16.35 -1.54
C LEU A 88 9.46 15.90 -2.98
N TRP A 89 8.63 16.58 -3.77
CA TRP A 89 8.47 16.28 -5.20
C TRP A 89 8.15 17.52 -6.00
N ASP A 90 8.43 17.45 -7.30
CA ASP A 90 8.05 18.48 -8.25
C ASP A 90 6.56 18.40 -8.57
N ARG A 91 5.82 19.50 -8.36
CA ARG A 91 4.37 19.56 -8.54
C ARG A 91 3.91 19.31 -9.98
N GLN A 92 4.72 19.63 -10.98
CA GLN A 92 4.33 19.52 -12.39
C GLN A 92 4.53 18.10 -12.93
N THR A 93 5.61 17.46 -12.53
CA THR A 93 6.04 16.16 -13.04
C THR A 93 5.70 15.01 -12.12
N GLY A 94 5.48 15.27 -10.83
CA GLY A 94 5.26 14.26 -9.80
C GLY A 94 6.53 13.51 -9.37
N ARG A 95 7.71 13.89 -9.89
CA ARG A 95 8.98 13.25 -9.55
C ARG A 95 9.48 13.73 -8.19
N ALA A 96 9.80 12.77 -7.32
CA ALA A 96 10.49 13.01 -6.06
C ALA A 96 12.00 13.16 -6.27
#